data_AF-A0A345CK57-F1
#
_entry.id   AF-A0A345CK57-F1
#
_cell.length_a   1.000
_cell.length_b   1.000
_cell.length_c   1.000
_cell.angle_alpha   90.00
_cell.angle_beta   90.00
_cell.angle_gamma   90.00
#
_symmetry.space_group_name_H-M   'P 1'
#
loop_
_entity.id
_entity.type
_entity.pdbx_description
1 polymer ?
#
loop_
_entity_poly.entity_id
_entity_poly.type
_entity_poly.pdbx_seq_one_letter_code
_entity_poly.pdbx_strand_id
1 'polypeptide(L)'
;MSKKASYDNVDTLIEKGRYNTKYNYLKRMEKYYPNAMAYFDKVTINPQGNDFYINNPKVELDGEPSMNYLEDVYVGKALLTNDTQQEQKLKSQSFTCKNTDTVTATTTHTVGTSIQATAKFTVPFNETGVSLTTSYSFANTNTNTNSKEITHNVPSQDILVPANTTVEVIAYLKKVNVKGNVKLVE
;
A
#
# COMPACT_ATOMS: atom_id res chain seq x y z
N MET A 1 11.95 23.33 16.62
CA MET A 1 10.94 23.11 15.57
C MET A 1 9.61 22.82 16.23
N SER A 2 8.60 23.68 16.05
CA SER A 2 7.26 23.44 16.60
C SER A 2 6.62 22.27 15.86
N LYS A 3 6.26 21.18 16.56
CA LYS A 3 5.40 20.14 16.00
C LYS A 3 4.06 20.81 15.67
N LYS A 4 3.75 20.99 14.39
CA LYS A 4 2.40 21.38 13.97
C LYS A 4 1.43 20.29 14.44
N ALA A 5 0.32 20.70 15.04
CA ALA A 5 -0.70 19.76 15.51
C ALA A 5 -1.31 19.00 14.33
N SER A 6 -1.60 17.71 14.53
CA SER A 6 -2.30 16.83 13.60
C SER A 6 -3.29 16.00 14.42
N TYR A 7 -4.47 15.74 13.86
CA TYR A 7 -5.55 15.00 14.52
C TYR A 7 -5.76 13.67 13.79
N ASP A 8 -6.09 12.63 14.54
CA ASP A 8 -6.30 11.27 14.04
C ASP A 8 -7.80 10.91 13.90
N ASN A 9 -8.71 11.75 14.40
CA ASN A 9 -10.14 11.46 14.40
C ASN A 9 -10.99 12.72 14.19
N VAL A 10 -11.52 12.88 12.98
CA VAL A 10 -12.38 14.01 12.60
C VAL A 10 -13.75 13.97 13.29
N ASP A 11 -14.26 12.78 13.61
CA ASP A 11 -15.56 12.61 14.25
C ASP A 11 -15.54 13.24 15.65
N THR A 12 -14.41 13.13 16.36
CA THR A 12 -14.21 13.80 17.66
C THR A 12 -14.30 15.32 17.55
N LEU A 13 -13.78 15.91 16.47
CA LEU A 13 -13.85 17.36 16.24
C LEU A 13 -15.29 17.79 15.89
N ILE A 14 -15.99 17.01 15.09
CA ILE A 14 -17.39 17.25 14.73
C ILE A 14 -18.27 17.19 15.98
N GLU A 15 -18.10 16.17 16.83
CA GLU A 15 -18.83 16.02 18.09
C GLU A 15 -18.53 17.14 19.07
N LYS A 16 -17.27 17.59 19.16
CA LYS A 16 -16.90 18.75 19.97
C LYS A 16 -17.59 20.04 19.48
N GLY A 17 -17.72 20.23 18.17
CA GLY A 17 -18.48 21.33 17.59
C GLY A 17 -19.98 21.30 17.97
N ARG A 18 -20.59 20.10 17.92
CA ARG A 18 -21.98 19.88 18.35
C ARG A 18 -22.15 20.12 19.84
N TYR A 19 -21.23 19.61 20.66
CA TYR A 19 -21.19 19.82 22.11
C TYR A 19 -21.16 21.32 22.44
N ASN A 20 -20.22 22.06 21.84
CA ASN A 20 -20.05 23.49 22.09
C ASN A 20 -21.29 24.29 21.68
N THR A 21 -21.94 23.92 20.57
CA THR A 21 -23.19 24.55 20.13
C THR A 21 -24.30 24.39 21.17
N LYS A 22 -24.52 23.16 21.66
CA LYS A 22 -25.48 22.88 22.73
C LYS A 22 -25.11 23.58 24.04
N TYR A 23 -23.83 23.55 24.39
CA TYR A 23 -23.30 24.15 25.61
C TYR A 23 -23.56 25.65 25.65
N ASN A 24 -23.18 26.36 24.59
CA ASN A 24 -23.35 27.82 24.50
C ASN A 24 -24.83 28.23 24.49
N TYR A 25 -25.70 27.43 23.89
CA TYR A 25 -27.15 27.64 23.93
C TYR A 25 -27.69 27.60 25.38
N LEU A 26 -27.39 26.53 26.13
CA LEU A 26 -27.83 26.38 27.51
C LEU A 26 -27.14 27.36 28.47
N LYS A 27 -25.85 27.65 28.23
CA LYS A 27 -25.10 28.62 29.04
C LYS A 27 -25.70 30.02 28.98
N ARG A 28 -26.31 30.39 27.85
CA ARG A 28 -27.06 31.64 27.73
C ARG A 28 -28.36 31.62 28.55
N MET A 29 -29.01 30.46 28.67
CA MET A 29 -30.22 30.29 29.47
C MET A 29 -29.94 30.28 30.98
N GLU A 30 -28.73 29.93 31.42
CA GLU A 30 -28.37 29.90 32.85
C GLU A 30 -28.61 31.23 33.58
N LYS A 31 -28.51 32.36 32.87
CA LYS A 31 -28.84 33.69 33.43
C LYS A 31 -30.27 33.76 33.97
N TYR A 32 -31.19 33.02 33.37
CA TYR A 32 -32.62 33.01 33.70
C TYR A 32 -33.02 31.75 34.46
N TYR A 33 -32.37 30.62 34.16
CA TYR A 33 -32.64 29.31 34.74
C TYR A 33 -31.33 28.68 35.23
N PRO A 34 -30.95 28.84 36.50
CA PRO A 34 -29.66 28.38 37.02
C PRO A 34 -29.38 26.88 36.81
N ASN A 35 -30.42 26.06 36.63
CA ASN A 35 -30.33 24.63 36.36
C ASN A 35 -30.40 24.26 34.85
N ALA A 36 -30.29 25.22 33.92
CA ALA A 36 -30.41 24.98 32.48
C ALA A 36 -29.45 23.90 31.97
N MET A 37 -28.21 23.85 32.45
CA MET A 37 -27.22 22.86 32.04
C MET A 37 -27.58 21.42 32.41
N ALA A 38 -28.45 21.19 33.41
CA ALA A 38 -28.96 19.85 33.73
C ALA A 38 -29.82 19.25 32.60
N TYR A 39 -30.22 20.06 31.62
CA TYR A 39 -31.01 19.66 30.47
C TYR A 39 -30.15 19.42 29.21
N PHE A 40 -28.82 19.36 29.33
CA PHE A 40 -27.90 19.17 28.19
C PHE A 40 -28.27 17.97 27.31
N ASP A 41 -28.61 16.84 27.91
CA ASP A 41 -28.98 15.63 27.15
C ASP A 41 -30.38 15.69 26.54
N LYS A 42 -31.22 16.63 26.98
CA LYS A 42 -32.59 16.84 26.46
C LYS A 42 -32.63 17.80 25.28
N VAL A 43 -31.60 18.63 25.11
CA VAL A 43 -31.51 19.55 23.97
C VAL A 43 -31.08 18.79 22.73
N THR A 44 -31.95 18.82 21.72
CA THR A 44 -31.70 18.26 20.39
C THR A 44 -30.88 19.21 19.53
N ILE A 45 -29.90 18.66 18.82
CA ILE A 45 -29.22 19.33 17.70
C ILE A 45 -29.43 18.47 16.45
N ASN A 46 -29.95 19.08 15.39
CA ASN A 46 -30.29 18.38 14.14
C ASN A 46 -29.39 18.90 13.00
N PRO A 47 -28.24 18.27 12.73
CA PRO A 47 -27.41 18.61 11.57
C PRO A 47 -28.22 18.48 10.27
N GLN A 48 -28.24 19.52 9.44
CA GLN A 48 -29.00 19.54 8.18
C GLN A 48 -28.14 19.23 6.95
N GLY A 49 -26.82 19.40 7.06
CA GLY A 49 -25.87 19.21 5.97
C GLY A 49 -24.46 19.62 6.40
N ASN A 50 -23.47 19.32 5.56
CA ASN A 50 -22.09 19.78 5.70
C ASN A 50 -21.42 19.81 4.32
N ASP A 51 -20.33 20.54 4.24
CA ASP A 51 -19.39 20.65 3.12
C ASP A 51 -17.98 20.19 3.52
N PHE A 52 -17.90 19.27 4.50
CA PHE A 52 -16.62 18.80 5.00
C PHE A 52 -15.84 18.06 3.91
N TYR A 53 -14.56 18.42 3.78
CA TYR A 53 -13.72 17.93 2.70
C TYR A 53 -12.26 17.83 3.15
N ILE A 54 -11.61 16.71 2.81
CA ILE A 54 -10.17 16.50 2.98
C ILE A 54 -9.47 17.01 1.73
N ASN A 55 -8.64 18.03 1.88
CA ASN A 55 -7.97 18.67 0.74
C ASN A 55 -6.65 17.95 0.44
N ASN A 56 -6.36 17.69 -0.85
CA ASN A 56 -5.10 17.06 -1.28
C ASN A 56 -4.74 15.73 -0.57
N PRO A 57 -5.67 14.77 -0.47
CA PRO A 57 -5.39 13.50 0.21
C PRO A 57 -4.24 12.77 -0.47
N LYS A 58 -3.23 12.38 0.31
CA LYS A 58 -2.03 11.69 -0.17
C LYS A 58 -1.56 10.62 0.82
N VAL A 59 -0.76 9.71 0.29
CA VAL A 59 -0.13 8.62 1.06
C VAL A 59 1.36 8.91 1.15
N GLU A 60 1.89 8.95 2.36
CA GLU A 60 3.32 9.13 2.62
C GLU A 60 3.87 7.87 3.32
N LEU A 61 5.13 7.52 3.04
CA LEU A 61 5.78 6.40 3.72
C LEU A 61 5.98 6.71 5.20
N ASP A 62 5.65 5.76 6.08
CA ASP A 62 5.94 5.84 7.51
C ASP A 62 7.17 5.00 7.86
N GLY A 63 8.34 5.59 7.62
CA GLY A 63 9.62 4.90 7.71
C GLY A 63 10.00 4.18 6.42
N GLU A 64 11.17 3.54 6.44
CA GLU A 64 11.67 2.80 5.28
C GLU A 64 10.96 1.44 5.14
N PRO A 65 10.56 1.05 3.91
CA PRO A 65 10.09 -0.30 3.64
C PRO A 65 11.17 -1.35 3.92
N SER A 66 10.77 -2.44 4.56
CA SER A 66 11.57 -3.66 4.65
C SER A 66 11.48 -4.46 3.36
N MET A 67 12.62 -4.99 2.89
CA MET A 67 12.73 -5.80 1.69
C MET A 67 13.33 -7.16 2.04
N ASN A 68 12.64 -8.23 1.66
CA ASN A 68 13.12 -9.59 1.89
C ASN A 68 13.01 -10.40 0.60
N TYR A 69 14.06 -11.13 0.25
CA TYR A 69 13.97 -12.15 -0.79
C TYR A 69 12.99 -13.24 -0.34
N LEU A 70 12.12 -13.63 -1.27
CA LEU A 70 11.26 -14.79 -1.14
C LEU A 70 11.97 -16.02 -1.69
N GLU A 71 11.34 -17.18 -1.52
CA GLU A 71 11.79 -18.40 -2.18
C GLU A 71 11.88 -18.21 -3.70
N ASP A 72 12.97 -18.72 -4.27
CA ASP A 72 13.20 -18.67 -5.71
C ASP A 72 12.17 -19.54 -6.44
N VAL A 73 11.63 -19.00 -7.53
CA VAL A 73 10.71 -19.77 -8.39
C VAL A 73 11.54 -20.55 -9.39
N TYR A 74 11.58 -21.87 -9.24
CA TYR A 74 12.20 -22.75 -10.24
C TYR A 74 11.46 -22.61 -11.58
N VAL A 75 12.22 -22.35 -12.65
CA VAL A 75 11.68 -22.17 -13.99
C VAL A 75 11.91 -23.39 -14.87
N GLY A 76 13.10 -23.98 -14.80
CA GLY A 76 13.44 -25.11 -15.64
C GLY A 76 14.90 -25.50 -15.57
N LYS A 77 15.21 -26.60 -16.27
CA LYS A 77 16.53 -27.21 -16.31
C LYS A 77 16.84 -27.69 -17.72
N ALA A 78 18.10 -27.57 -18.13
CA ALA A 78 18.63 -28.05 -19.39
C ALA A 78 20.00 -28.68 -19.19
N LEU A 79 20.35 -29.66 -20.03
CA LEU A 79 21.69 -30.23 -20.10
C LEU A 79 22.33 -29.82 -21.42
N LEU A 80 23.58 -29.40 -21.37
CA LEU A 80 24.39 -29.10 -22.55
C LEU A 80 25.62 -29.99 -22.52
N THR A 81 25.72 -30.89 -23.50
CA THR A 81 26.78 -31.89 -23.59
C THR A 81 27.75 -31.51 -24.69
N ASN A 82 29.03 -31.39 -24.35
CA ASN A 82 30.13 -31.26 -25.29
C ASN A 82 30.92 -32.58 -25.34
N ASP A 83 30.62 -33.43 -26.31
CA ASP A 83 31.35 -34.68 -26.58
C ASP A 83 32.57 -34.50 -27.50
N THR A 84 33.09 -33.27 -27.62
CA THR A 84 34.25 -32.97 -28.46
C THR A 84 35.52 -32.79 -27.63
N GLN A 85 36.68 -32.92 -28.29
CA GLN A 85 38.01 -32.82 -27.65
C GLN A 85 38.45 -31.38 -27.35
N GLN A 86 37.63 -30.38 -27.67
CA GLN A 86 37.92 -28.97 -27.47
C GLN A 86 36.71 -28.26 -26.87
N GLU A 87 36.93 -27.08 -26.31
CA GLU A 87 35.83 -26.24 -25.81
C GLU A 87 34.83 -25.91 -26.92
N GLN A 88 33.54 -25.95 -26.59
CA GLN A 88 32.45 -25.59 -27.51
C GLN A 88 31.56 -24.53 -26.88
N LYS A 89 31.09 -23.61 -27.73
CA LYS A 89 30.08 -22.62 -27.37
C LYS A 89 28.68 -23.18 -27.66
N LEU A 90 28.08 -23.83 -26.68
CA LEU A 90 26.76 -24.47 -26.80
C LEU A 90 25.63 -23.48 -26.50
N LYS A 91 24.46 -23.70 -27.11
CA LYS A 91 23.29 -22.84 -26.99
C LYS A 91 22.21 -23.50 -26.13
N SER A 92 21.72 -22.80 -25.11
CA SER A 92 20.48 -23.21 -24.42
C SER A 92 19.27 -23.00 -25.33
N GLN A 93 18.18 -23.71 -25.08
CA GLN A 93 16.89 -23.37 -25.68
C GLN A 93 16.41 -22.01 -25.16
N SER A 94 15.68 -21.26 -25.99
CA SER A 94 14.85 -20.16 -25.50
C SER A 94 13.65 -20.72 -24.74
N PHE A 95 13.14 -19.95 -23.79
CA PHE A 95 11.94 -20.31 -23.04
C PHE A 95 11.16 -19.08 -22.60
N THR A 96 9.95 -19.29 -22.14
CA THR A 96 9.12 -18.26 -21.52
C THR A 96 8.75 -18.68 -20.11
N CYS A 97 8.66 -17.72 -19.20
CA CYS A 97 8.08 -17.94 -17.88
C CYS A 97 7.18 -16.77 -17.50
N LYS A 98 6.16 -17.05 -16.67
CA LYS A 98 5.21 -16.05 -16.21
C LYS A 98 5.34 -15.88 -14.69
N ASN A 99 5.28 -14.64 -14.22
CA ASN A 99 5.15 -14.32 -12.82
C ASN A 99 4.11 -13.22 -12.64
N THR A 100 3.39 -13.24 -11.51
CA THR A 100 2.45 -12.18 -11.15
C THR A 100 3.02 -11.36 -10.02
N ASP A 101 3.19 -10.06 -10.27
CA ASP A 101 3.49 -9.08 -9.24
C ASP A 101 2.19 -8.67 -8.56
N THR A 102 2.18 -8.60 -7.22
CA THR A 102 0.98 -8.30 -6.44
C THR A 102 1.26 -7.23 -5.40
N VAL A 103 0.25 -6.40 -5.13
CA VAL A 103 0.24 -5.43 -4.04
C VAL A 103 -1.06 -5.60 -3.27
N THR A 104 -0.97 -5.54 -1.94
CA THR A 104 -2.11 -5.49 -1.03
C THR A 104 -1.88 -4.36 -0.05
N ALA A 105 -2.87 -3.48 0.10
CA ALA A 105 -2.84 -2.32 0.97
C ALA A 105 -4.09 -2.30 1.84
N THR A 106 -3.91 -2.11 3.15
CA THR A 106 -5.00 -2.09 4.12
C THR A 106 -4.90 -0.85 5.00
N THR A 107 -5.98 -0.06 5.08
CA THR A 107 -6.07 1.02 6.07
C THR A 107 -6.19 0.41 7.46
N THR A 108 -5.22 0.66 8.33
CA THR A 108 -5.21 0.12 9.71
C THR A 108 -5.91 1.04 10.71
N HIS A 109 -5.81 2.36 10.52
CA HIS A 109 -6.47 3.38 11.32
C HIS A 109 -7.09 4.41 10.37
N THR A 110 -8.38 4.67 10.52
CA THR A 110 -9.09 5.70 9.74
C THR A 110 -8.86 7.07 10.38
N VAL A 111 -9.09 8.15 9.61
CA VAL A 111 -9.08 9.53 10.13
C VAL A 111 -10.43 9.91 10.78
N GLY A 112 -11.26 8.92 11.10
CA GLY A 112 -12.69 9.06 11.38
C GLY A 112 -13.55 8.68 10.17
N THR A 113 -14.87 8.70 10.33
CA THR A 113 -15.84 8.12 9.38
C THR A 113 -16.69 9.16 8.66
N SER A 114 -16.78 10.38 9.18
CA SER A 114 -17.69 11.41 8.68
C SER A 114 -17.29 12.03 7.34
N ILE A 115 -16.02 11.93 6.93
CA ILE A 115 -15.52 12.51 5.67
C ILE A 115 -14.86 11.42 4.84
N GLN A 116 -15.33 11.27 3.59
CA GLN A 116 -14.79 10.29 2.65
C GLN A 116 -13.61 10.90 1.88
N ALA A 117 -12.50 10.15 1.81
CA ALA A 117 -11.38 10.47 0.93
C ALA A 117 -10.61 9.20 0.56
N THR A 118 -9.96 9.24 -0.60
CA THR A 118 -9.06 8.18 -1.05
C THR A 118 -7.79 8.78 -1.63
N ALA A 119 -6.68 8.07 -1.50
CA ALA A 119 -5.42 8.46 -2.12
C ALA A 119 -4.74 7.25 -2.77
N LYS A 120 -4.06 7.51 -3.89
CA LYS A 120 -3.28 6.50 -4.61
C LYS A 120 -1.95 6.26 -3.91
N PHE A 121 -1.48 5.02 -3.96
CA PHE A 121 -0.18 4.60 -3.48
C PHE A 121 0.53 3.81 -4.59
N THR A 122 1.78 4.18 -4.87
CA THR A 122 2.67 3.44 -5.76
C THR A 122 3.71 2.74 -4.90
N VAL A 123 3.89 1.44 -5.10
CA VAL A 123 4.87 0.66 -4.35
C VAL A 123 6.28 1.22 -4.63
N PRO A 124 7.05 1.64 -3.60
CA PRO A 124 8.40 2.14 -3.76
C PRO A 124 9.39 0.99 -4.06
N PHE A 125 10.64 1.33 -4.43
CA PHE A 125 11.70 0.36 -4.76
C PHE A 125 11.32 -0.62 -5.87
N ASN A 126 10.53 -0.16 -6.82
CA ASN A 126 10.15 -0.94 -7.99
C ASN A 126 11.22 -0.79 -9.09
N GLU A 127 12.07 -1.80 -9.19
CA GLU A 127 13.10 -1.91 -10.23
C GLU A 127 12.65 -2.80 -11.40
N THR A 128 11.42 -3.33 -11.39
CA THR A 128 10.93 -4.23 -12.45
C THR A 128 10.54 -3.49 -13.73
N GLY A 129 10.50 -2.16 -13.68
CA GLY A 129 10.03 -1.31 -14.79
C GLY A 129 8.51 -1.32 -14.97
N VAL A 130 7.78 -2.09 -14.16
CA VAL A 130 6.31 -2.20 -14.20
C VAL A 130 5.73 -1.54 -12.96
N SER A 131 5.17 -0.33 -13.10
CA SER A 131 4.56 0.38 -11.97
C SER A 131 3.42 -0.42 -11.35
N LEU A 132 3.43 -0.59 -10.03
CA LEU A 132 2.40 -1.31 -9.28
C LEU A 132 1.74 -0.34 -8.30
N THR A 133 0.43 -0.13 -8.46
CA THR A 133 -0.32 0.90 -7.74
C THR A 133 -1.56 0.33 -7.08
N THR A 134 -1.95 0.93 -5.96
CA THR A 134 -3.17 0.65 -5.19
C THR A 134 -3.71 1.96 -4.59
N SER A 135 -4.73 1.90 -3.73
CA SER A 135 -5.28 3.06 -3.04
C SER A 135 -5.65 2.74 -1.59
N TYR A 136 -5.68 3.78 -0.76
CA TYR A 136 -6.13 3.72 0.63
C TYR A 136 -7.41 4.53 0.81
N SER A 137 -8.35 4.00 1.60
CA SER A 137 -9.52 4.76 2.08
C SER A 137 -9.18 5.42 3.41
N PHE A 138 -9.54 6.69 3.56
CA PHE A 138 -9.30 7.44 4.81
C PHE A 138 -10.40 7.16 5.84
N ALA A 139 -11.59 6.77 5.40
CA ALA A 139 -12.78 6.62 6.25
C ALA A 139 -13.11 5.17 6.60
N ASN A 140 -12.49 4.19 5.94
CA ASN A 140 -12.77 2.77 6.13
C ASN A 140 -11.48 1.96 6.19
N THR A 141 -11.51 0.85 6.93
CA THR A 141 -10.42 -0.12 7.04
C THR A 141 -10.39 -1.08 5.84
N ASN A 142 -10.54 -0.54 4.63
CA ASN A 142 -10.62 -1.32 3.41
C ASN A 142 -9.25 -1.94 3.07
N THR A 143 -9.30 -3.13 2.45
CA THR A 143 -8.15 -3.78 1.84
C THR A 143 -8.30 -3.73 0.32
N ASN A 144 -7.36 -3.07 -0.36
CA ASN A 144 -7.31 -3.00 -1.81
C ASN A 144 -6.13 -3.80 -2.34
N THR A 145 -6.38 -4.65 -3.33
CA THR A 145 -5.38 -5.47 -4.00
C THR A 145 -5.26 -5.10 -5.46
N ASN A 146 -4.07 -5.26 -6.02
CA ASN A 146 -3.84 -5.16 -7.46
C ASN A 146 -2.75 -6.15 -7.87
N SER A 147 -2.77 -6.59 -9.12
CA SER A 147 -1.82 -7.55 -9.64
C SER A 147 -1.53 -7.31 -11.11
N LYS A 148 -0.30 -7.61 -11.54
CA LYS A 148 0.11 -7.57 -12.95
C LYS A 148 0.85 -8.86 -13.31
N GLU A 149 0.36 -9.56 -14.33
CA GLU A 149 1.07 -10.70 -14.91
C GLU A 149 2.17 -10.18 -15.84
N ILE A 150 3.38 -10.71 -15.66
CA ILE A 150 4.55 -10.42 -16.48
C ILE A 150 4.97 -11.72 -17.15
N THR A 151 5.17 -11.68 -18.47
CA THR A 151 5.75 -12.78 -19.24
C THR A 151 7.20 -12.42 -19.58
N HIS A 152 8.14 -13.23 -19.09
CA HIS A 152 9.55 -13.12 -19.42
C HIS A 152 9.85 -14.01 -20.62
N ASN A 153 10.32 -13.42 -21.71
CA ASN A 153 10.82 -14.13 -22.88
C ASN A 153 12.34 -14.18 -22.78
N VAL A 154 12.88 -15.37 -22.47
CA VAL A 154 14.32 -15.57 -22.30
C VAL A 154 14.90 -16.14 -23.59
N PRO A 155 15.79 -15.41 -24.29
CA PRO A 155 16.43 -15.92 -25.50
C PRO A 155 17.43 -17.04 -25.18
N SER A 156 17.80 -17.79 -26.21
CA SER A 156 18.91 -18.75 -26.15
C SER A 156 20.16 -18.09 -25.57
N GLN A 157 20.80 -18.75 -24.61
CA GLN A 157 22.04 -18.31 -23.98
C GLN A 157 23.21 -19.11 -24.51
N ASP A 158 24.31 -18.43 -24.80
CA ASP A 158 25.56 -19.05 -25.20
C ASP A 158 26.39 -19.42 -23.96
N ILE A 159 26.77 -20.70 -23.85
CA ILE A 159 27.52 -21.24 -22.71
C ILE A 159 28.77 -21.94 -23.25
N LEU A 160 29.94 -21.53 -22.74
CA LEU A 160 31.19 -22.22 -23.02
C LEU A 160 31.26 -23.50 -22.19
N VAL A 161 31.36 -24.63 -22.86
CA VAL A 161 31.40 -25.96 -22.25
C VAL A 161 32.75 -26.60 -22.59
N PRO A 162 33.56 -26.98 -21.59
CA PRO A 162 34.83 -27.65 -21.81
C PRO A 162 34.69 -28.97 -22.58
N ALA A 163 35.81 -29.46 -23.11
CA ALA A 163 35.87 -30.75 -23.80
C ALA A 163 35.32 -31.90 -22.93
N ASN A 164 34.61 -32.84 -23.55
CA ASN A 164 34.05 -34.05 -22.91
C ASN A 164 33.27 -33.78 -21.61
N THR A 165 32.48 -32.70 -21.57
CA THR A 165 31.78 -32.24 -20.38
C THR A 165 30.29 -32.03 -20.64
N THR A 166 29.46 -32.49 -19.71
CA THR A 166 28.03 -32.13 -19.64
C THR A 166 27.83 -31.12 -18.53
N VAL A 167 27.25 -29.96 -18.86
CA VAL A 167 26.84 -28.96 -17.87
C VAL A 167 25.33 -28.97 -17.67
N GLU A 168 24.92 -28.70 -16.44
CA GLU A 168 23.52 -28.55 -16.05
C GLU A 168 23.20 -27.08 -15.82
N VAL A 169 22.21 -26.58 -16.55
CA VAL A 169 21.76 -25.19 -16.49
C VAL A 169 20.40 -25.17 -15.81
N ILE A 170 20.30 -24.47 -14.68
CA ILE A 170 19.04 -24.30 -13.94
C ILE A 170 18.65 -22.83 -13.98
N ALA A 171 17.42 -22.56 -14.40
CA ALA A 171 16.83 -21.23 -14.40
C ALA A 171 15.89 -21.09 -13.19
N TYR A 172 16.01 -19.98 -12.48
CA TYR A 172 15.14 -19.59 -11.38
C TYR A 172 14.85 -18.09 -11.42
N LEU A 173 13.70 -17.68 -10.88
CA LEU A 173 13.29 -16.29 -10.77
C LEU A 173 13.31 -15.87 -9.29
N LYS A 174 14.14 -14.88 -8.97
CA LYS A 174 14.17 -14.26 -7.65
C LYS A 174 12.94 -13.39 -7.46
N LYS A 175 12.30 -13.48 -6.28
CA LYS A 175 11.17 -12.63 -5.90
C LYS A 175 11.51 -11.84 -4.65
N VAL A 176 10.95 -10.63 -4.53
CA VAL A 176 11.14 -9.76 -3.37
C VAL A 176 9.78 -9.41 -2.78
N ASN A 177 9.69 -9.44 -1.46
CA ASN A 177 8.56 -8.93 -0.71
C ASN A 177 8.94 -7.57 -0.09
N VAL A 178 8.21 -6.52 -0.47
CA VAL A 178 8.38 -5.16 0.04
C VAL A 178 7.23 -4.86 1.00
N LYS A 179 7.55 -4.60 2.28
CA LYS A 179 6.57 -4.31 3.34
C LYS A 179 6.93 -3.03 4.07
N GLY A 180 5.94 -2.17 4.29
CA GLY A 180 6.12 -0.95 5.07
C GLY A 180 4.78 -0.38 5.52
N ASN A 181 4.85 0.59 6.43
CA ASN A 181 3.70 1.36 6.87
C ASN A 181 3.59 2.66 6.08
N VAL A 182 2.40 3.25 6.10
CA VAL A 182 2.13 4.54 5.46
C VAL A 182 1.31 5.43 6.40
N LYS A 183 1.41 6.74 6.20
CA LYS A 183 0.49 7.73 6.77
C LYS A 183 -0.45 8.24 5.69
N LEU A 184 -1.72 8.37 6.07
CA LEU A 184 -2.74 9.03 5.29
C LEU A 184 -2.77 10.50 5.75
N VAL A 185 -2.41 11.42 4.86
CA VAL A 185 -2.23 12.83 5.20
C VAL A 185 -2.93 13.75 4.19
N GLU A 186 -3.11 14.99 4.60
CA GLU A 186 -3.66 16.12 3.82
C GLU A 186 -2.72 17.33 3.85
#